data_AF-G5HN23-F1
#
_entry.id   AF-G5HN23-F1
#
_cell.length_a   1.000
_cell.length_b   1.000
_cell.length_c   1.000
_cell.angle_alpha   90.00
_cell.angle_beta   90.00
_cell.angle_gamma   90.00
#
_symmetry.space_group_name_H-M   'P 1'
#
loop_
_entity.id
_entity.type
_entity.pdbx_description
1 polymer ?
#
loop_
_entity_poly.entity_id
_entity_poly.type
_entity_poly.pdbx_seq_one_letter_code
_entity_poly.pdbx_strand_id
1 'polypeptide(L)'
;MKRFVFTLERMLVYQQQNLEKEKGVLGRLTAVRDELEERKRDSESIIRHIQEDIGRRQAQGTTVFILKGCHSVLEGARIQLEETADELTRAQAKVEKQRSIVTEASKEVKKLEKLKEKQLEEYRHDEAKEQQDLITEHVAGEFVRNGVS
;
A
#
# COMPACT_ATOMS: atom_id res chain seq x y z
N MET A 1 -35.67 -13.91 -16.79
CA MET A 1 -34.55 -14.50 -16.01
C MET A 1 -34.40 -13.84 -14.66
N LYS A 2 -33.76 -14.54 -13.71
CA LYS A 2 -33.41 -13.98 -12.40
C LYS A 2 -32.14 -13.13 -12.51
N ARG A 3 -32.08 -12.03 -11.76
CA ARG A 3 -30.93 -11.12 -11.70
C ARG A 3 -29.66 -11.86 -11.27
N PHE A 4 -28.52 -11.56 -11.90
CA PHE A 4 -27.22 -12.09 -11.50
C PHE A 4 -26.90 -11.75 -10.03
N VAL A 5 -26.44 -12.74 -9.26
CA VAL A 5 -25.96 -12.58 -7.88
C VAL A 5 -24.67 -13.36 -7.74
N PHE A 6 -23.60 -12.67 -7.35
CA PHE A 6 -22.33 -13.32 -7.04
C PHE A 6 -22.39 -13.98 -5.66
N THR A 7 -22.17 -15.30 -5.61
CA THR A 7 -22.34 -16.10 -4.39
C THR A 7 -21.35 -15.72 -3.28
N LEU A 8 -20.18 -15.18 -3.64
CA LEU A 8 -19.15 -14.74 -2.70
C LEU A 8 -19.09 -13.22 -2.52
N GLU A 9 -20.16 -12.48 -2.86
CA GLU A 9 -20.17 -11.00 -2.77
C GLU A 9 -19.79 -10.48 -1.38
N ARG A 10 -20.35 -11.10 -0.32
CA ARG A 10 -20.03 -10.71 1.05
C ARG A 10 -18.55 -10.92 1.40
N MET A 11 -17.94 -11.98 0.86
CA MET A 11 -16.52 -12.26 1.06
C MET A 11 -15.65 -11.25 0.29
N LEU A 12 -16.04 -10.89 -0.94
CA LEU A 12 -15.35 -9.86 -1.71
C LEU A 12 -15.36 -8.50 -0.98
N VAL A 13 -16.52 -8.07 -0.49
CA VAL A 13 -16.64 -6.83 0.29
C VAL A 13 -15.77 -6.87 1.53
N TYR A 14 -15.77 -7.99 2.26
CA TYR A 14 -14.91 -8.17 3.43
C TYR A 14 -13.42 -8.04 3.08
N GLN A 15 -12.97 -8.70 2.00
CA GLN A 15 -11.56 -8.65 1.59
C GLN A 15 -11.16 -7.25 1.12
N GLN A 16 -12.05 -6.51 0.45
CA GLN A 16 -11.82 -5.12 0.07
C GLN A 16 -11.69 -4.21 1.30
N GLN A 17 -12.55 -4.38 2.30
CA GLN A 17 -12.45 -3.64 3.57
C GLN A 17 -11.15 -3.97 4.32
N ASN A 18 -10.76 -5.25 4.34
CA ASN A 18 -9.52 -5.67 4.95
C ASN A 18 -8.31 -5.05 4.24
N LEU A 19 -8.28 -5.09 2.90
CA LEU A 19 -7.23 -4.45 2.11
C LEU A 19 -7.09 -2.96 2.45
N GLU A 20 -8.21 -2.25 2.56
CA GLU A 20 -8.18 -0.82 2.84
C GLU A 20 -7.72 -0.48 4.25
N LYS A 21 -8.07 -1.31 5.23
CA LYS A 21 -7.50 -1.26 6.58
C LYS A 21 -5.99 -1.44 6.54
N GLU A 22 -5.49 -2.47 5.83
CA GLU A 22 -4.06 -2.77 5.77
C GLU A 22 -3.26 -1.68 5.04
N LYS A 23 -3.84 -1.05 4.00
CA LYS A 23 -3.25 0.15 3.37
C LYS A 23 -3.20 1.33 4.32
N GLY A 24 -4.24 1.53 5.14
CA GLY A 24 -4.25 2.56 6.18
C GLY A 24 -3.15 2.34 7.23
N VAL A 25 -2.89 1.10 7.63
CA VAL A 25 -1.76 0.75 8.51
C VAL A 25 -0.43 1.06 7.83
N LEU A 26 -0.27 0.66 6.55
CA LEU A 26 0.93 0.95 5.78
C LEU A 26 1.21 2.45 5.71
N GLY A 27 0.19 3.27 5.40
CA GLY A 27 0.32 4.72 5.33
C GLY A 27 0.84 5.33 6.63
N ARG A 28 0.31 4.90 7.79
CA ARG A 28 0.82 5.36 9.09
C ARG A 28 2.26 4.96 9.36
N LEU A 29 2.63 3.71 9.03
CA LEU A 29 4.01 3.24 9.20
C LEU A 29 4.99 3.99 8.28
N THR A 30 4.57 4.29 7.05
CA THR A 30 5.36 5.09 6.12
C THR A 30 5.56 6.51 6.63
N ALA A 31 4.53 7.16 7.16
CA ALA A 31 4.66 8.49 7.77
C ALA A 31 5.69 8.52 8.92
N VAL A 32 5.62 7.54 9.84
CA VAL A 32 6.60 7.42 10.94
C VAL A 32 8.02 7.21 10.41
N ARG A 33 8.18 6.41 9.35
CA ARG A 33 9.48 6.20 8.69
C ARG A 33 10.01 7.51 8.10
N ASP A 34 9.14 8.27 7.43
CA ASP A 34 9.50 9.54 6.79
C ASP A 34 9.92 10.59 7.82
N GLU A 35 9.21 10.70 8.95
CA GLU A 35 9.57 11.57 10.08
C GLU A 35 10.96 11.21 10.66
N LEU A 36 11.26 9.92 10.79
CA LEU A 36 12.57 9.45 11.26
C LEU A 36 13.69 9.77 10.25
N GLU A 37 13.41 9.68 8.95
CA GLU A 37 14.37 10.07 7.90
C GLU A 37 14.66 11.57 7.94
N GLU A 38 13.64 12.41 8.15
CA GLU A 38 13.79 13.86 8.31
C GLU A 38 14.63 14.18 9.55
N ARG A 39 14.27 13.62 10.71
CA ARG A 39 15.01 13.82 11.96
C ARG A 39 16.47 13.39 11.85
N LYS A 40 16.75 12.31 11.11
CA LYS A 40 18.12 11.87 10.82
C LYS A 40 18.89 12.93 10.02
N ARG A 41 18.30 13.46 8.95
CA ARG A 41 18.93 14.51 8.11
C ARG A 41 19.22 15.78 8.90
N ASP A 42 18.29 16.19 9.77
CA ASP A 42 18.47 17.36 10.62
C ASP A 42 19.64 17.17 11.58
N SER A 43 19.72 16.00 12.25
CA SER A 43 20.85 15.65 13.12
C SER A 43 22.18 15.64 12.36
N GLU A 44 22.22 15.11 11.14
CA GLU A 44 23.42 15.14 10.29
C GLU A 44 23.84 16.58 9.95
N SER A 45 22.88 17.48 9.69
CA SER A 45 23.16 18.90 9.45
C SER A 45 23.69 19.60 10.70
N ILE A 46 23.10 19.33 11.87
CA ILE A 46 23.55 19.86 13.16
C ILE A 46 24.99 19.43 13.44
N ILE A 47 25.31 18.14 13.27
CA ILE A 47 26.66 17.59 13.44
C ILE A 47 27.66 18.34 12.54
N ARG A 48 27.30 18.55 11.27
CA ARG A 48 28.16 19.26 10.32
C ARG A 48 28.45 20.68 10.77
N HIS A 49 27.43 21.43 11.20
CA HIS A 49 27.60 22.79 11.70
C HIS A 49 28.46 22.85 12.96
N ILE A 50 28.29 21.91 13.90
CA ILE A 50 29.14 21.83 15.09
C ILE A 50 30.61 21.58 14.70
N GLN A 51 30.86 20.71 13.72
CA GLN A 51 32.21 20.45 13.22
C GLN A 51 32.84 21.66 12.56
N GLU A 52 32.08 22.39 11.73
CA GLU A 52 32.51 23.66 11.12
C GLU A 52 32.86 24.70 12.18
N ASP A 53 32.03 24.83 13.23
CA ASP A 53 32.26 25.73 14.35
C ASP A 53 33.52 25.39 15.14
N ILE A 54 33.75 24.10 15.40
CA ILE A 54 34.98 23.62 16.03
C ILE A 54 36.19 24.04 15.19
N GLY A 55 36.16 23.78 13.88
CA GLY A 55 37.25 24.14 12.96
C GLY A 55 37.52 25.64 12.94
N ARG A 56 36.47 26.48 12.89
CA ARG A 56 36.60 27.95 12.97
C ARG A 56 37.25 28.40 14.26
N ARG A 57 36.80 27.89 15.41
CA ARG A 57 37.35 28.24 16.73
C ARG A 57 38.80 27.80 16.89
N GLN A 58 39.17 26.64 16.34
CA GLN A 58 40.56 26.19 16.32
C GLN A 58 41.44 27.14 15.52
N ALA A 59 41.00 27.57 14.33
CA ALA A 59 41.75 28.49 13.48
C ALA A 59 41.94 29.89 14.10
N GLN A 60 40.96 30.37 14.88
CA GLN A 60 41.01 31.67 15.56
C GLN A 60 41.86 31.66 16.84
N GLY A 61 42.28 30.47 17.32
CA GLY A 61 42.92 30.31 18.62
C GLY A 61 41.90 30.39 19.75
N THR A 62 41.53 29.23 20.29
CA THR A 62 40.58 29.10 21.41
C THR A 62 41.20 28.32 22.55
N THR A 63 40.57 28.35 23.72
CA THR A 63 40.98 27.55 24.86
C THR A 63 40.56 26.08 24.70
N VAL A 64 41.37 25.19 25.28
CA VAL A 64 41.10 23.75 25.33
C VAL A 64 39.75 23.45 25.99
N PHE A 65 39.36 24.23 27.00
CA PHE A 65 38.08 24.06 27.69
C PHE A 65 36.88 24.24 26.74
N ILE A 66 36.90 25.27 25.89
CA ILE A 66 35.85 25.51 24.90
C ILE A 66 35.80 24.36 23.88
N LEU A 67 36.96 23.89 23.41
CA LEU A 67 37.01 22.77 22.46
C LEU A 67 36.45 21.48 23.05
N LYS A 68 36.77 21.18 24.32
CA LYS A 68 36.20 20.02 25.02
C LYS A 68 34.68 20.12 25.10
N GLY A 69 34.14 21.28 25.46
CA GLY A 69 32.68 21.50 25.48
C GLY A 69 32.03 21.23 24.12
N CYS A 70 32.59 21.77 23.03
CA CYS A 70 32.06 21.53 21.68
C CYS A 70 32.14 20.04 21.27
N HIS A 71 33.22 19.33 21.62
CA HIS A 71 33.35 17.91 21.33
C HIS A 71 32.35 17.06 22.14
N SER A 72 32.06 17.43 23.39
CA SER A 72 31.03 16.75 24.18
C SER A 72 29.64 16.91 23.56
N VAL A 73 29.31 18.10 23.06
CA VAL A 73 28.04 18.32 22.33
C VAL A 73 28.01 17.52 21.02
N LEU A 74 29.11 17.51 20.27
CA LEU A 74 29.24 16.72 19.03
C LEU A 74 29.01 15.23 19.28
N GLU A 75 29.59 14.70 20.36
CA GLU A 75 29.44 13.29 20.72
C GLU A 75 28.00 12.96 21.11
N GLY A 76 27.35 13.83 21.90
CA GLY A 76 25.93 13.67 22.21
C GLY A 76 25.04 13.65 20.97
N ALA A 77 25.30 14.54 20.00
CA ALA A 77 24.56 14.57 18.74
C ALA A 77 24.79 13.30 17.90
N ARG A 78 26.00 12.72 17.92
CA ARG A 78 26.30 11.46 17.22
C ARG A 78 25.57 10.26 17.81
N ILE A 79 25.51 10.17 19.14
CA ILE A 79 24.74 9.12 19.83
C ILE A 79 23.26 9.21 19.44
N GLN A 80 22.68 10.41 19.46
CA GLN A 80 21.27 10.61 19.04
C GLN A 80 21.03 10.27 17.56
N LEU A 81 22.01 10.54 16.69
CA LEU A 81 21.95 10.16 15.28
C LEU A 81 21.95 8.64 15.13
N GLU A 82 22.80 7.93 15.88
CA GLU A 82 22.87 6.46 15.88
C GLU A 82 21.54 5.85 16.37
N GLU A 83 21.01 6.34 17.49
CA GLU A 83 19.70 5.90 18.01
C GLU A 83 18.57 6.11 16.98
N THR A 84 18.55 7.27 16.31
CA THR A 84 17.56 7.56 15.26
C THR A 84 17.75 6.66 14.04
N ALA A 85 18.99 6.34 13.66
CA ALA A 85 19.28 5.43 12.54
C ALA A 85 18.81 3.99 12.84
N ASP A 86 18.97 3.54 14.08
CA ASP A 86 18.47 2.25 14.56
C ASP A 86 16.94 2.20 14.55
N GLU A 87 16.28 3.25 15.04
CA GLU A 87 14.83 3.39 14.97
C GLU A 87 14.32 3.38 13.53
N LEU A 88 15.00 4.10 12.64
CA LEU A 88 14.67 4.14 11.22
C LEU A 88 14.77 2.75 10.58
N THR A 89 15.83 2.00 10.88
CA THR A 89 16.01 0.63 10.39
C THR A 89 14.85 -0.27 10.84
N ARG A 90 14.45 -0.17 12.11
CA ARG A 90 13.28 -0.90 12.64
C ARG A 90 11.98 -0.46 11.97
N ALA A 91 11.81 0.84 11.70
CA ALA A 91 10.63 1.36 11.01
C ALA A 91 10.55 0.88 9.55
N GLN A 92 11.66 0.89 8.82
CA GLN A 92 11.77 0.36 7.46
C GLN A 92 11.38 -1.12 7.41
N ALA A 93 11.88 -1.95 8.34
CA ALA A 93 11.50 -3.35 8.42
C ALA A 93 9.99 -3.55 8.64
N LYS A 94 9.35 -2.71 9.47
CA LYS A 94 7.89 -2.74 9.69
C LYS A 94 7.12 -2.35 8.42
N VAL A 95 7.57 -1.32 7.71
CA VAL A 95 6.97 -0.89 6.43
C VAL A 95 7.03 -2.03 5.41
N GLU A 96 8.20 -2.66 5.22
CA GLU A 96 8.35 -3.75 4.26
C GLU A 96 7.50 -4.97 4.63
N LYS A 97 7.43 -5.33 5.91
CA LYS A 97 6.53 -6.38 6.38
C LYS A 97 5.07 -6.04 6.05
N GLN A 98 4.64 -4.80 6.30
CA GLN A 98 3.28 -4.38 6.01
C GLN A 98 2.97 -4.31 4.50
N ARG A 99 3.95 -3.93 3.67
CA ARG A 99 3.82 -3.96 2.19
C ARG A 99 3.54 -5.38 1.68
N SER A 100 4.21 -6.38 2.25
CA SER A 100 3.93 -7.79 1.94
C SER A 100 2.48 -8.16 2.28
N ILE A 101 1.99 -7.78 3.46
CA ILE A 101 0.60 -8.02 3.89
C ILE A 101 -0.41 -7.38 2.93
N VAL A 102 -0.21 -6.10 2.57
CA VAL A 102 -1.06 -5.38 1.60
C VAL A 102 -1.04 -6.06 0.23
N THR A 103 0.13 -6.56 -0.20
CA THR A 103 0.28 -7.27 -1.47
C THR A 103 -0.53 -8.56 -1.48
N GLU A 104 -0.45 -9.37 -0.42
CA GLU A 104 -1.24 -10.59 -0.30
C GLU A 104 -2.74 -10.30 -0.22
N ALA A 105 -3.16 -9.33 0.58
CA ALA A 105 -4.57 -8.89 0.62
C ALA A 105 -5.07 -8.42 -0.75
N SER A 106 -4.24 -7.71 -1.52
CA SER A 106 -4.57 -7.27 -2.88
C SER A 106 -4.73 -8.45 -3.85
N LYS A 107 -3.89 -9.49 -3.71
CA LYS A 107 -4.02 -10.72 -4.51
C LYS A 107 -5.34 -11.43 -4.23
N GLU A 108 -5.74 -11.54 -2.96
CA GLU A 108 -7.01 -12.18 -2.58
C GLU A 108 -8.23 -11.44 -3.14
N VAL A 109 -8.26 -10.10 -3.03
CA VAL A 109 -9.31 -9.29 -3.67
C VAL A 109 -9.36 -9.54 -5.18
N LYS A 110 -8.20 -9.49 -5.85
CA LYS A 110 -8.11 -9.69 -7.30
C LYS A 110 -8.58 -11.07 -7.74
N LYS A 111 -8.33 -12.12 -6.94
CA LYS A 111 -8.84 -13.48 -7.21
C LYS A 111 -10.38 -13.50 -7.19
N LEU A 112 -10.99 -12.89 -6.18
CA LEU A 112 -12.45 -12.84 -6.04
C LEU A 112 -13.11 -11.99 -7.14
N GLU A 113 -12.50 -10.87 -7.51
CA GLU A 113 -12.99 -10.02 -8.61
C GLU A 113 -12.99 -10.77 -9.94
N LYS A 114 -11.89 -11.47 -10.26
CA LYS A 114 -11.82 -12.31 -11.46
C LYS A 114 -12.85 -13.44 -11.47
N LEU A 115 -13.11 -14.05 -10.31
CA LEU A 115 -14.13 -15.08 -10.19
C LEU A 115 -15.53 -14.51 -10.45
N LYS A 116 -15.81 -13.32 -9.90
CA LYS A 116 -17.07 -12.60 -10.14
C LYS A 116 -17.25 -12.24 -11.61
N GLU A 117 -16.20 -11.74 -12.25
CA GLU A 117 -16.19 -11.40 -13.68
C GLU A 117 -16.51 -12.64 -14.54
N LYS A 118 -15.83 -13.76 -14.30
CA LYS A 118 -16.10 -15.01 -15.01
C LYS A 118 -17.55 -15.50 -14.85
N GLN A 119 -18.07 -15.50 -13.62
CA GLN A 119 -19.47 -15.90 -13.38
C GLN A 119 -20.47 -14.97 -14.07
N LEU A 120 -20.15 -13.68 -14.16
CA LEU A 120 -20.98 -12.70 -14.84
C LEU A 120 -20.97 -12.92 -16.37
N GLU A 121 -19.82 -13.27 -16.93
CA GLU A 121 -19.70 -13.65 -18.34
C GLU A 121 -20.51 -14.91 -18.66
N GLU A 122 -20.39 -15.95 -17.84
CA GLU A 122 -21.19 -17.19 -17.96
C GLU A 122 -22.70 -16.89 -17.92
N TYR A 123 -23.14 -16.09 -16.94
CA TYR A 123 -24.54 -15.66 -16.84
C TYR A 123 -25.02 -14.94 -18.10
N ARG A 124 -24.22 -14.02 -18.65
CA ARG A 124 -24.57 -13.28 -19.89
C ARG A 124 -24.64 -14.19 -21.10
N HIS A 125 -23.76 -15.18 -21.18
CA HIS A 125 -23.75 -16.16 -22.26
C HIS A 125 -25.02 -17.03 -22.22
N ASP A 126 -25.39 -17.53 -21.04
CA ASP A 126 -26.61 -18.31 -20.85
C ASP A 126 -27.85 -17.46 -21.13
N GLU A 127 -27.85 -16.19 -20.74
CA GLU A 127 -28.93 -15.25 -21.02
C GLU A 127 -29.13 -15.04 -22.53
N ALA A 128 -28.04 -14.83 -23.27
CA ALA A 128 -28.09 -14.70 -24.72
C ALA A 128 -28.59 -15.99 -25.39
N LYS A 129 -28.21 -17.16 -24.88
CA LYS A 129 -28.62 -18.45 -25.42
C LYS A 129 -30.12 -18.71 -25.22
N GLU A 130 -30.66 -18.51 -24.01
CA GLU A 130 -32.12 -18.66 -23.80
C GLU A 130 -32.91 -17.67 -24.66
N GLN A 131 -32.41 -16.44 -24.85
CA GLN A 131 -33.06 -15.48 -25.77
C GLN A 131 -33.08 -16.00 -27.22
N GLN A 132 -31.97 -16.59 -27.70
CA GLN A 132 -31.90 -17.21 -29.01
C GLN A 132 -32.87 -18.40 -29.14
N ASP A 133 -32.95 -19.25 -28.11
CA ASP A 133 -33.84 -20.41 -28.08
C ASP A 133 -35.31 -19.97 -28.10
N LEU A 134 -35.69 -18.94 -27.32
CA LEU A 134 -37.03 -18.35 -27.32
C LEU A 134 -37.40 -17.76 -28.69
N ILE A 135 -36.49 -17.03 -29.34
CA ILE A 135 -36.70 -16.49 -30.69
C ILE A 135 -36.89 -17.65 -31.68
N THR A 136 -36.05 -18.68 -31.61
CA THR A 136 -36.11 -19.83 -32.51
C THR A 136 -37.42 -20.60 -32.35
N GLU A 137 -37.85 -20.84 -31.11
CA GLU A 137 -39.13 -21.48 -30.81
C GLU A 137 -40.31 -20.63 -31.33
N HIS A 138 -40.27 -19.31 -31.12
CA HIS A 138 -41.31 -18.41 -31.60
C HIS A 138 -41.42 -18.44 -33.13
N VAL A 139 -40.29 -18.29 -33.83
CA VAL A 139 -40.21 -18.31 -35.29
C VAL A 139 -40.67 -19.68 -35.83
N ALA A 140 -40.20 -20.78 -35.26
CA ALA A 140 -40.65 -22.13 -35.64
C ALA A 140 -42.16 -22.32 -35.43
N GLY A 141 -42.69 -21.85 -34.30
CA GLY A 141 -44.13 -21.88 -34.01
C GLY A 141 -44.97 -21.01 -34.94
N GLU A 142 -44.46 -19.86 -35.39
CA GLU A 142 -45.09 -19.06 -36.45
C GLU A 142 -45.05 -19.75 -37.81
N PHE A 143 -43.93 -20.37 -38.20
CA PHE A 143 -43.83 -21.15 -39.45
C PHE A 143 -44.84 -22.31 -39.48
N VAL A 144 -44.98 -23.05 -38.37
CA VAL A 144 -45.97 -24.14 -38.27
C VAL A 144 -47.41 -23.62 -38.32
N ARG A 145 -47.71 -22.46 -37.71
CA ARG A 145 -49.07 -21.88 -37.69
C ARG A 145 -49.46 -21.19 -39.00
N ASN A 146 -48.50 -20.59 -39.70
CA ASN A 146 -48.75 -19.88 -40.96
C ASN A 146 -48.73 -20.79 -42.19
N GLY A 147 -48.55 -22.11 -42.01
CA GLY A 147 -48.87 -23.12 -43.02
C GLY A 147 -48.23 -22.87 -44.38
N VAL A 148 -46.89 -22.85 -44.44
CA VAL A 148 -46.18 -22.98 -45.72
C VAL A 148 -45.83 -24.46 -45.87
N SER A 149 -46.57 -25.16 -46.75
CA SER A 149 -46.10 -26.39 -47.39
C SER A 149 -45.01 -26.08 -48.41
#